data_AF-E0W327-F1
#
_entry.id   AF-E0W327-F1
#
_cell.length_a   1.000
_cell.length_b   1.000
_cell.length_c   1.000
_cell.angle_alpha   90.00
_cell.angle_beta   90.00
_cell.angle_gamma   90.00
#
_symmetry.space_group_name_H-M   'P 1'
#
loop_
_entity.id
_entity.type
_entity.pdbx_description
1 polymer ?
#
loop_
_entity_poly.entity_id
_entity_poly.type
_entity_poly.pdbx_seq_one_letter_code
_entity_poly.pdbx_strand_id
1 'polypeptide(L)'
;MPLCDSPYSRHFNILAYHGGWNFYPANPDKASIRALLMLFFNISRFIGFIFSVVNFFKVFYDLEKLSWNVCVTAIYFGTCGKDIILYQNHRILDRLRRKLHKDMLANMDEGQRNQHISFCRKVGEGMYDLPWYSLSIELRKDILFIILKSQKPPRISAGKIIELNMETFSEATKNMYRWLAVFRQLGFT
;
A
#
# COMPACT_ATOMS: atom_id res chain seq x y z
N MET A 1 -3.79 -1.28 6.10
CA MET A 1 -4.38 -1.21 4.74
C MET A 1 -3.36 -1.76 3.75
N PRO A 2 -3.71 -2.67 2.82
CA PRO A 2 -2.75 -3.13 1.82
C PRO A 2 -2.38 -1.97 0.89
N LEU A 3 -1.11 -1.89 0.50
CA LEU A 3 -0.54 -0.87 -0.41
C LEU A 3 -1.15 -0.84 -1.82
N CYS A 4 -2.28 -1.52 -2.06
CA CYS A 4 -2.88 -1.70 -3.39
C CYS A 4 -3.02 -0.36 -4.14
N ASP A 5 -3.31 0.72 -3.40
CA ASP A 5 -3.64 2.02 -3.99
C ASP A 5 -2.45 2.99 -4.07
N SER A 6 -1.21 2.55 -3.75
CA SER A 6 -0.03 3.42 -3.87
C SER A 6 0.60 3.37 -5.26
N PRO A 7 1.12 4.49 -5.80
CA PRO A 7 1.82 4.50 -7.10
C PRO A 7 3.08 3.61 -7.11
N TYR A 8 3.65 3.32 -5.93
CA TYR A 8 4.82 2.46 -5.77
C TYR A 8 4.47 0.97 -5.62
N SER A 9 3.19 0.64 -5.38
CA SER A 9 2.64 -0.72 -5.29
C SER A 9 3.08 -1.59 -6.45
N ARG A 10 3.02 -1.04 -7.67
CA ARG A 10 3.38 -1.74 -8.90
C ARG A 10 4.82 -2.23 -8.89
N HIS A 11 5.76 -1.40 -8.46
CA HIS A 11 7.19 -1.71 -8.42
C HIS A 11 7.51 -2.78 -7.36
N PHE A 12 6.90 -2.67 -6.18
CA PHE A 12 7.08 -3.64 -5.10
C PHE A 12 6.36 -4.98 -5.38
N ASN A 13 5.24 -4.97 -6.10
CA ASN A 13 4.54 -6.19 -6.52
C ASN A 13 5.32 -6.97 -7.59
N ILE A 14 6.02 -6.27 -8.49
CA ILE A 14 6.92 -6.92 -9.47
C ILE A 14 8.05 -7.65 -8.73
N LEU A 15 8.67 -7.02 -7.72
CA LEU A 15 9.68 -7.68 -6.89
C LEU A 15 9.14 -8.89 -6.13
N ALA A 16 7.89 -8.84 -5.66
CA ALA A 16 7.25 -9.97 -4.99
C ALA A 16 6.98 -11.14 -5.96
N TYR A 17 6.64 -10.86 -7.23
CA TYR A 17 6.40 -11.88 -8.24
C TYR A 17 7.67 -12.62 -8.66
N HIS A 18 8.81 -11.95 -8.60
CA HIS A 18 10.12 -12.58 -8.84
C HIS A 18 10.62 -13.44 -7.67
N GLY A 19 9.85 -13.57 -6.58
CA GLY A 19 10.17 -14.44 -5.44
C GLY A 19 11.28 -13.91 -4.52
N GLY A 20 11.78 -12.70 -4.77
CA GLY A 20 12.86 -12.08 -4.01
C GLY A 20 12.41 -11.33 -2.75
N TRP A 21 11.11 -11.30 -2.45
CA TRP A 21 10.62 -10.47 -1.35
C TRP A 21 9.31 -10.95 -0.71
N ASN A 22 9.30 -10.97 0.62
CA ASN A 22 8.21 -11.48 1.42
C ASN A 22 7.23 -10.34 1.78
N PHE A 23 6.15 -10.20 1.02
CA PHE A 23 5.07 -9.28 1.36
C PHE A 23 4.25 -9.88 2.50
N TYR A 24 4.43 -9.40 3.74
CA TYR A 24 3.52 -9.68 4.86
C TYR A 24 2.07 -9.40 4.42
N PRO A 25 1.21 -10.42 4.21
CA PRO A 25 -0.22 -10.19 4.25
C PRO A 25 -0.59 -10.08 5.74
N ALA A 26 -1.57 -9.25 6.07
CA ALA A 26 -2.14 -9.22 7.41
C ALA A 26 -2.81 -10.55 7.84
N ASN A 27 -2.76 -11.58 6.98
CA ASN A 27 -3.38 -12.88 7.18
C ASN A 27 -2.31 -14.00 7.13
N PRO A 28 -2.03 -14.70 8.25
CA PRO A 28 -0.95 -15.67 8.38
C PRO A 28 -1.10 -16.88 7.43
N ASP A 29 -2.32 -17.29 7.08
CA ASP A 29 -2.56 -18.47 6.24
C ASP A 29 -2.03 -18.32 4.81
N LYS A 30 -2.01 -17.07 4.30
CA LYS A 30 -1.51 -16.77 2.95
C LYS A 30 0.01 -16.63 2.89
N ALA A 31 0.67 -16.51 4.05
CA ALA A 31 2.13 -16.37 4.13
C ALA A 31 2.82 -17.73 3.89
N SER A 32 2.31 -18.80 4.51
CA SER A 32 2.85 -20.16 4.35
C SER A 32 2.77 -20.67 2.91
N ILE A 33 1.64 -20.44 2.24
CA ILE A 33 1.43 -20.83 0.82
C ILE A 33 2.43 -20.12 -0.10
N ARG A 34 2.69 -18.83 0.14
CA ARG A 34 3.64 -18.05 -0.66
C ARG A 34 5.10 -18.43 -0.40
N ALA A 35 5.45 -18.73 0.86
CA ALA A 35 6.78 -19.24 1.20
C ALA A 35 7.05 -20.58 0.50
N LEU A 36 6.05 -21.48 0.48
CA LEU A 36 6.13 -22.75 -0.25
C LEU A 36 6.28 -22.54 -1.76
N LEU A 37 5.50 -21.62 -2.35
CA LEU A 37 5.63 -21.26 -3.78
C LEU A 37 7.03 -20.69 -4.09
N MET A 38 7.53 -19.78 -3.26
CA MET A 38 8.88 -19.22 -3.43
C MET A 38 9.96 -20.29 -3.31
N LEU A 39 9.85 -21.21 -2.35
CA LEU A 39 10.76 -22.33 -2.21
C LEU A 39 10.73 -23.22 -3.45
N PHE A 40 9.54 -23.55 -3.96
CA PHE A 40 9.36 -24.35 -5.17
C PHE A 40 10.02 -23.72 -6.41
N PHE A 41 9.78 -22.42 -6.64
CA PHE A 41 10.40 -21.71 -7.77
C PHE A 41 11.93 -21.64 -7.65
N ASN A 42 12.47 -21.45 -6.45
CA ASN A 42 13.91 -21.46 -6.21
C ASN A 42 14.52 -22.85 -6.44
N ILE A 43 13.88 -23.91 -5.94
CA ILE A 43 14.32 -25.30 -6.16
C ILE A 43 14.28 -25.64 -7.66
N SER A 44 13.20 -25.27 -8.35
CA SER A 44 13.07 -25.47 -9.80
C SER A 44 14.19 -24.78 -10.59
N ARG A 45 14.54 -23.53 -10.23
CA ARG A 45 15.66 -22.80 -10.83
C ARG A 45 17.02 -23.46 -10.55
N PHE A 46 17.24 -23.95 -9.33
CA PHE A 46 18.47 -24.63 -8.97
C PHE A 46 18.64 -25.95 -9.72
N ILE A 47 17.56 -26.73 -9.87
CA ILE A 47 17.55 -27.96 -10.68
C ILE A 47 17.86 -27.63 -12.15
N GLY A 48 17.27 -26.57 -12.70
CA GLY A 48 17.55 -26.10 -14.06
C GLY A 48 19.01 -25.71 -14.27
N PHE A 49 19.63 -25.04 -13.28
CA PHE A 49 21.05 -24.72 -13.29
C PHE A 49 21.93 -25.97 -13.32
N ILE A 50 21.68 -26.95 -12.44
CA ILE A 50 22.44 -28.21 -12.40
C ILE A 50 22.32 -28.97 -13.73
N PHE A 51 21.10 -29.08 -14.28
CA PHE A 51 20.89 -29.72 -15.59
C PHE A 51 21.66 -29.02 -16.71
N SER A 52 21.69 -27.68 -16.70
CA SER A 52 22.42 -26.88 -17.67
C SER A 52 23.94 -27.07 -17.56
N VAL A 53 24.49 -27.17 -16.35
CA VAL A 53 25.92 -27.44 -16.12
C VAL A 53 26.30 -28.85 -16.58
N VAL A 54 25.48 -29.85 -16.28
CA VAL A 54 25.72 -31.24 -16.73
C VAL A 54 25.70 -31.33 -18.27
N ASN A 55 24.76 -30.64 -18.93
CA ASN A 55 24.70 -30.60 -20.38
C ASN A 55 25.87 -29.87 -21.01
N PHE A 56 26.38 -28.81 -20.35
CA PHE A 56 27.59 -28.13 -20.79
C PHE A 56 28.79 -29.10 -20.82
N PHE A 57 29.00 -29.88 -19.77
CA PHE A 57 30.07 -30.89 -19.74
C PHE A 57 29.90 -32.02 -20.75
N LYS A 58 28.65 -32.40 -21.09
CA LYS A 58 28.35 -33.44 -22.08
C LYS A 58 28.53 -33.01 -23.53
N VAL A 59 28.38 -31.72 -23.82
CA VAL A 59 28.29 -31.18 -25.20
C VAL A 59 29.42 -30.18 -25.46
N PHE A 60 30.65 -30.57 -25.15
CA PHE A 60 31.82 -29.70 -25.30
C PHE A 60 32.36 -29.59 -26.73
N TYR A 61 32.09 -30.59 -27.58
CA TYR A 61 32.71 -30.71 -28.91
C TYR A 61 31.84 -30.18 -30.05
N ASP A 62 30.57 -29.84 -29.79
CA ASP A 62 29.61 -29.36 -30.79
C ASP A 62 29.34 -27.87 -30.57
N LEU A 63 29.92 -27.02 -31.43
CA LEU A 63 30.01 -25.57 -31.25
C LEU A 63 28.62 -24.88 -31.23
N GLU A 64 27.67 -25.38 -32.01
CA GLU A 64 26.31 -24.83 -32.06
C GLU A 64 25.57 -25.06 -30.74
N LYS A 65 25.62 -26.29 -30.22
CA LYS A 65 24.98 -26.66 -28.94
C LYS A 65 25.70 -26.05 -27.73
N LEU A 66 27.02 -25.85 -27.82
CA LEU A 66 27.81 -25.16 -26.82
C LEU A 66 27.34 -23.71 -26.64
N SER A 67 27.08 -22.99 -27.74
CA SER A 67 26.64 -21.59 -27.70
C SER A 67 25.33 -21.41 -26.93
N TRP A 68 24.34 -22.25 -27.20
CA TRP A 68 23.05 -22.24 -26.50
C TRP A 68 23.21 -22.57 -25.01
N ASN A 69 24.00 -23.61 -24.70
CA ASN A 69 24.23 -24.01 -23.30
C ASN A 69 24.96 -22.93 -22.49
N VAL A 70 25.92 -22.22 -23.10
CA VAL A 70 26.61 -21.07 -22.47
C VAL A 70 25.64 -19.91 -22.21
N CYS A 71 24.77 -19.58 -23.17
CA CYS A 71 23.74 -18.55 -22.98
C CYS A 71 22.75 -18.92 -21.86
N VAL A 72 22.27 -20.17 -21.84
CA VAL A 72 21.32 -20.64 -20.83
C VAL A 72 21.94 -20.66 -19.43
N THR A 73 23.18 -21.15 -19.28
CA THR A 73 23.91 -21.10 -18.00
C THR A 73 24.14 -19.67 -17.49
N ALA A 74 24.46 -18.73 -18.39
CA ALA A 74 24.63 -17.31 -18.04
C ALA A 74 23.32 -16.67 -17.55
N ILE A 75 22.18 -17.01 -18.18
CA ILE A 75 20.85 -16.55 -17.75
C ILE A 75 20.54 -17.06 -16.33
N TYR A 76 20.78 -18.34 -16.05
CA TYR A 76 20.57 -18.90 -14.73
C TYR A 76 21.44 -18.20 -13.67
N PHE A 77 22.73 -18.00 -13.95
CA PHE A 77 23.65 -17.27 -13.08
C PHE A 77 23.17 -15.85 -12.77
N GLY A 78 22.70 -15.11 -13.78
CA GLY A 78 22.18 -13.75 -13.62
C GLY A 78 20.91 -13.69 -12.77
N THR A 79 20.04 -14.69 -12.85
CA THR A 79 18.83 -14.76 -12.01
C THR A 79 19.18 -15.11 -10.56
N CYS A 80 19.98 -16.15 -10.33
CA CYS A 80 20.39 -16.56 -9.00
C CYS A 80 21.21 -15.48 -8.27
N GLY A 81 22.07 -14.74 -8.99
CA GLY A 81 22.84 -13.64 -8.42
C GLY A 81 21.96 -12.49 -7.90
N LYS A 82 20.89 -12.14 -8.62
CA LYS A 82 19.92 -11.12 -8.18
C LYS A 82 19.16 -11.57 -6.93
N ASP A 83 18.77 -12.85 -6.87
CA ASP A 83 18.06 -13.43 -5.73
C ASP A 83 18.91 -13.41 -4.45
N ILE A 84 20.21 -13.73 -4.56
CA ILE A 84 21.17 -13.68 -3.43
C ILE A 84 21.33 -12.24 -2.92
N ILE A 85 21.50 -11.26 -3.80
CA ILE A 85 21.66 -9.84 -3.43
C ILE A 85 20.39 -9.32 -2.76
N LEU A 86 19.21 -9.72 -3.26
CA LEU A 86 17.93 -9.39 -2.65
C LEU A 86 17.77 -10.02 -1.26
N TYR A 87 18.16 -11.29 -1.09
CA TYR A 87 18.08 -11.99 0.18
C TYR A 87 19.00 -11.37 1.24
N GLN A 88 20.24 -11.03 0.85
CA GLN A 88 21.20 -10.37 1.74
C GLN A 88 20.74 -8.97 2.17
N ASN A 89 20.10 -8.21 1.29
CA ASN A 89 19.72 -6.82 1.53
C ASN A 89 18.24 -6.59 1.88
N HIS A 90 17.47 -7.65 2.16
CA HIS A 90 16.02 -7.56 2.44
C HIS A 90 15.68 -6.54 3.55
N ARG A 91 16.56 -6.41 4.56
CA ARG A 91 16.39 -5.45 5.67
C ARG A 91 16.40 -3.97 5.22
N ILE A 92 17.12 -3.64 4.15
CA ILE A 92 17.16 -2.29 3.59
C ILE A 92 15.86 -2.03 2.84
N LEU A 93 15.42 -3.00 2.04
CA LEU A 93 14.17 -2.92 1.28
C LEU A 93 12.95 -2.75 2.22
N ASP A 94 12.93 -3.48 3.34
CA ASP A 94 11.87 -3.36 4.35
C ASP A 94 11.92 -2.03 5.10
N ARG A 95 13.11 -1.48 5.34
CA ARG A 95 13.26 -0.13 5.91
C ARG A 95 12.75 0.94 4.96
N LEU A 96 13.14 0.89 3.68
CA LEU A 96 12.67 1.81 2.65
C LEU A 96 11.16 1.77 2.50
N ARG A 97 10.57 0.57 2.45
CA ARG A 97 9.12 0.40 2.41
C ARG A 97 8.42 1.03 3.61
N ARG A 98 8.89 0.75 4.83
CA ARG A 98 8.27 1.30 6.04
C ARG A 98 8.35 2.81 6.07
N LYS A 99 9.47 3.38 5.62
CA LYS A 99 9.64 4.84 5.49
C LYS A 99 8.63 5.42 4.51
N LEU A 100 8.57 4.86 3.30
CA LEU A 100 7.63 5.29 2.25
C LEU A 100 6.17 5.15 2.67
N HIS A 101 5.82 4.08 3.40
CA HIS A 101 4.46 3.90 3.93
C HIS A 101 4.11 4.93 5.01
N LYS A 102 5.05 5.23 5.91
CA LYS A 102 4.88 6.28 6.92
C LYS A 102 4.75 7.66 6.29
N ASP A 103 5.59 7.98 5.30
CA ASP A 103 5.55 9.25 4.60
C ASP A 103 4.22 9.43 3.84
N MET A 104 3.70 8.37 3.23
CA MET A 104 2.38 8.38 2.60
C MET A 104 1.25 8.61 3.61
N LEU A 105 1.27 7.92 4.75
CA LEU A 105 0.28 8.12 5.81
C LEU A 105 0.35 9.53 6.39
N ALA A 106 1.56 10.06 6.59
CA ALA A 106 1.79 11.42 7.07
C ALA A 106 1.29 12.46 6.06
N ASN A 107 1.51 12.24 4.75
CA ASN A 107 1.04 13.15 3.70
C ASN A 107 -0.49 13.11 3.51
N MET A 108 -1.12 11.92 3.63
CA MET A 108 -2.58 11.81 3.60
C MET A 108 -3.23 12.48 4.83
N ASP A 109 -2.68 12.24 6.03
CA ASP A 109 -3.12 12.90 7.24
C ASP A 109 -2.90 14.42 7.15
N GLU A 110 -1.74 14.87 6.69
CA GLU A 110 -1.43 16.29 6.58
C GLU A 110 -2.29 17.03 5.55
N GLY A 111 -2.57 16.42 4.39
CA GLY A 111 -3.45 16.98 3.37
C GLY A 111 -4.88 17.19 3.87
N GLN A 112 -5.48 16.17 4.47
CA GLN A 112 -6.82 16.27 5.06
C GLN A 112 -6.86 17.16 6.31
N ARG A 113 -5.84 17.06 7.18
CA ARG A 113 -5.69 17.88 8.39
C ARG A 113 -5.62 19.36 8.06
N ASN A 114 -4.81 19.74 7.07
CA ASN A 114 -4.65 21.14 6.69
C ASN A 114 -5.95 21.73 6.14
N GLN A 115 -6.72 20.95 5.35
CA GLN A 115 -8.03 21.37 4.87
C GLN A 115 -9.05 21.50 6.01
N HIS A 116 -9.14 20.52 6.89
CA HIS A 116 -10.08 20.54 8.03
C HIS A 116 -9.79 21.68 9.01
N ILE A 117 -8.52 21.89 9.37
CA ILE A 117 -8.10 23.00 10.22
C ILE A 117 -8.43 24.35 9.57
N SER A 118 -8.21 24.48 8.25
CA SER A 118 -8.53 25.72 7.54
C SER A 118 -10.03 26.01 7.52
N PHE A 119 -10.88 24.98 7.42
CA PHE A 119 -12.33 25.13 7.43
C PHE A 119 -12.85 25.51 8.81
N CYS A 120 -12.49 24.78 9.87
CA CYS A 120 -12.90 25.10 11.23
C CYS A 120 -12.47 26.50 11.66
N ARG A 121 -11.27 26.93 11.24
CA ARG A 121 -10.80 28.29 11.49
C ARG A 121 -11.66 29.35 10.83
N LYS A 122 -12.01 29.18 9.54
CA LYS A 122 -12.92 30.10 8.83
C LYS A 122 -14.31 30.17 9.45
N VAL A 123 -14.84 29.04 9.93
CA VAL A 123 -16.14 29.02 10.63
C VAL A 123 -16.05 29.78 11.96
N GLY A 124 -14.97 29.61 12.72
CA GLY A 124 -14.74 30.36 13.96
C GLY A 124 -14.62 31.87 13.73
N GLU A 125 -13.88 32.27 12.70
CA GLU A 125 -13.70 33.68 12.29
C GLU A 125 -15.06 34.30 11.90
N GLY A 126 -15.84 33.64 11.02
CA GLY A 126 -17.15 34.15 10.61
C GLY A 126 -18.19 34.24 11.73
N MET A 127 -18.08 33.38 12.76
CA MET A 127 -18.97 33.44 13.93
C MET A 127 -18.55 34.54 14.92
N TYR A 128 -17.26 34.88 14.96
CA TYR A 128 -16.75 35.98 15.79
C TYR A 128 -17.16 37.35 15.22
N ASP A 129 -17.21 37.48 13.90
CA ASP A 129 -17.60 38.71 13.20
C ASP A 129 -19.11 39.01 13.27
N LEU A 130 -19.93 38.05 13.72
CA LEU A 130 -21.36 38.30 13.99
C LEU A 130 -21.52 39.22 15.21
N PRO A 131 -22.56 40.08 15.26
CA PRO A 131 -22.89 40.89 16.43
C PRO A 131 -23.51 40.02 17.54
N TRP A 132 -22.76 39.05 18.05
CA TRP A 132 -23.21 38.03 19.01
C TRP A 132 -23.71 38.61 20.34
N TYR A 133 -23.28 39.83 20.67
CA TYR A 133 -23.71 40.58 21.86
C TYR A 133 -25.14 41.13 21.75
N SER A 134 -25.68 41.31 20.53
CA SER A 134 -27.07 41.76 20.31
C SER A 134 -28.06 40.61 20.10
N LEU A 135 -27.61 39.36 20.10
CA LEU A 135 -28.45 38.17 19.96
C LEU A 135 -29.02 37.69 21.31
N SER A 136 -30.05 36.84 21.25
CA SER A 136 -30.66 36.23 22.43
C SER A 136 -29.64 35.43 23.24
N ILE A 137 -29.89 35.29 24.55
CA ILE A 137 -28.96 34.62 25.48
C ILE A 137 -28.67 33.17 25.07
N GLU A 138 -29.66 32.49 24.49
CA GLU A 138 -29.53 31.12 23.97
C GLU A 138 -28.56 31.08 22.76
N LEU A 139 -28.83 31.90 21.75
CA LEU A 139 -27.98 32.03 20.56
C LEU A 139 -26.55 32.46 20.89
N ARG A 140 -26.37 33.32 21.89
CA ARG A 140 -25.04 33.77 22.34
C ARG A 140 -24.21 32.63 22.92
N LYS A 141 -24.84 31.74 23.70
CA LYS A 141 -24.17 30.54 24.25
C LYS A 141 -23.78 29.56 23.16
N ASP A 142 -24.65 29.38 22.17
CA ASP A 142 -24.39 28.49 21.03
C ASP A 142 -23.25 29.02 20.15
N ILE A 143 -23.24 30.31 19.84
CA ILE A 143 -22.15 30.95 19.08
C ILE A 143 -20.82 30.83 19.82
N LEU A 144 -20.81 31.11 21.14
CA LEU A 144 -19.61 30.95 21.96
C LEU A 144 -19.11 29.50 21.97
N PHE A 145 -20.03 28.54 22.05
CA PHE A 145 -19.71 27.11 21.98
C PHE A 145 -19.10 26.73 20.62
N ILE A 146 -19.66 27.23 19.52
CA ILE A 146 -19.16 27.01 18.17
C ILE A 146 -17.76 27.61 18.01
N ILE A 147 -17.52 28.84 18.46
CA ILE A 147 -16.19 29.49 18.43
C ILE A 147 -15.17 28.66 19.24
N LEU A 148 -15.53 28.19 20.44
CA LEU A 148 -14.68 27.35 21.28
C LEU A 148 -14.37 25.99 20.62
N LYS A 149 -15.34 25.38 19.94
CA LYS A 149 -15.14 24.11 19.23
C LYS A 149 -14.36 24.27 17.93
N SER A 150 -14.49 25.39 17.24
CA SER A 150 -13.71 25.72 16.04
C SER A 150 -12.21 25.87 16.32
N GLN A 151 -11.84 26.26 17.56
CA GLN A 151 -10.43 26.30 18.01
C GLN A 151 -9.83 24.91 18.28
N LYS A 152 -10.67 23.90 18.60
CA LYS A 152 -10.27 22.51 18.83
C LYS A 152 -11.21 21.58 18.07
N PRO A 153 -10.97 21.35 16.76
CA PRO A 153 -11.85 20.52 15.94
C PRO A 153 -12.07 19.15 16.59
N PRO A 154 -13.33 18.71 16.79
CA PRO A 154 -13.64 17.45 17.43
C PRO A 154 -13.21 16.28 16.54
N ARG A 155 -12.33 15.43 17.07
CA ARG A 155 -11.89 14.19 16.40
C ARG A 155 -12.93 13.10 16.67
N ILE A 156 -13.74 12.78 15.68
CA ILE A 156 -14.68 11.66 15.75
C ILE A 156 -14.00 10.46 15.08
N SER A 157 -13.63 9.47 15.87
CA SER A 157 -12.95 8.26 15.38
C SER A 157 -13.90 7.07 15.40
N ALA A 158 -14.10 6.40 14.25
CA ALA A 158 -14.74 5.10 14.20
C ALA A 158 -13.76 4.03 14.71
N GLY A 159 -14.06 3.48 15.90
CA GLY A 159 -13.33 2.34 16.47
C GLY A 159 -11.84 2.58 16.75
N LYS A 160 -11.37 3.83 16.84
CA LYS A 160 -9.93 4.21 16.88
C LYS A 160 -9.09 3.75 15.68
N ILE A 161 -9.72 3.22 14.64
CA ILE A 161 -9.02 2.66 13.47
C ILE A 161 -9.11 3.65 12.29
N ILE A 162 -10.18 4.44 12.21
CA ILE A 162 -10.43 5.42 11.14
C ILE A 162 -10.97 6.70 11.76
N GLU A 163 -10.36 7.85 11.48
CA GLU A 163 -10.98 9.14 11.78
C GLU A 163 -12.09 9.40 10.76
N LEU A 164 -13.33 9.60 11.25
CA LEU A 164 -14.48 9.90 10.42
C LEU A 164 -14.48 11.38 10.08
N ASN A 165 -14.27 11.70 8.81
CA ASN A 165 -14.50 13.03 8.24
C ASN A 165 -15.55 12.95 7.12
N MET A 166 -16.11 14.09 6.69
CA MET A 166 -17.16 14.10 5.67
C MET A 166 -16.71 13.51 4.32
N GLU A 167 -15.42 13.61 4.02
CA GLU A 167 -14.84 13.07 2.79
C GLU A 167 -14.78 11.54 2.82
N THR A 168 -14.27 10.94 3.91
CA THR A 168 -14.26 9.48 4.13
C THR A 168 -15.67 8.91 4.21
N PHE A 169 -16.62 9.65 4.79
CA PHE A 169 -18.03 9.29 4.74
C PHE A 169 -18.57 9.30 3.30
N SER A 170 -18.30 10.37 2.52
CA SER A 170 -18.72 10.46 1.12
C SER A 170 -18.10 9.36 0.24
N GLU A 171 -16.82 9.05 0.45
CA GLU A 171 -16.09 7.98 -0.22
C GLU A 171 -16.71 6.61 0.10
N ALA A 172 -16.99 6.34 1.39
CA ALA A 172 -17.64 5.11 1.82
C ALA A 172 -19.02 4.95 1.19
N THR A 173 -19.82 6.01 1.16
CA THR A 173 -21.14 6.03 0.51
C THR A 173 -21.02 5.81 -1.00
N LYS A 174 -20.09 6.48 -1.69
CA LYS A 174 -19.84 6.25 -3.13
C LYS A 174 -19.44 4.82 -3.43
N ASN A 175 -18.57 4.24 -2.59
CA ASN A 175 -18.16 2.85 -2.75
C ASN A 175 -19.33 1.89 -2.53
N MET A 176 -20.19 2.17 -1.54
CA MET A 176 -21.43 1.41 -1.34
C MET A 176 -22.34 1.47 -2.57
N TYR A 177 -22.53 2.65 -3.16
CA TYR A 177 -23.29 2.81 -4.42
C TYR A 177 -22.65 2.07 -5.60
N ARG A 178 -21.32 2.08 -5.73
CA ARG A 178 -20.60 1.33 -6.78
C ARG A 178 -20.80 -0.17 -6.62
N TRP A 179 -20.69 -0.71 -5.41
CA TRP A 179 -20.96 -2.12 -5.13
C TRP A 179 -22.42 -2.50 -5.41
N LEU A 180 -23.38 -1.66 -5.00
CA LEU A 180 -24.79 -1.84 -5.33
C LEU A 180 -25.02 -1.85 -6.85
N ALA A 181 -24.34 -0.99 -7.61
CA ALA A 181 -24.42 -0.98 -9.07
C ALA A 181 -23.86 -2.27 -9.69
N VAL A 182 -22.75 -2.80 -9.16
CA VAL A 182 -22.18 -4.09 -9.59
C VAL A 182 -23.13 -5.24 -9.28
N PHE A 183 -23.70 -5.31 -8.07
CA PHE A 183 -24.67 -6.35 -7.72
C PHE A 183 -25.92 -6.31 -8.61
N ARG A 184 -26.39 -5.11 -8.94
CA ARG A 184 -27.53 -4.91 -9.84
C ARG A 184 -27.23 -5.36 -11.28
N GLN A 185 -25.98 -5.24 -11.75
CA GLN A 185 -25.55 -5.75 -13.06
C GLN A 185 -25.42 -7.27 -13.10
N LEU A 186 -25.16 -7.90 -11.95
CA LEU A 186 -25.02 -9.36 -11.82
C LEU A 186 -26.37 -10.09 -11.64
N GLY A 187 -27.51 -9.39 -11.74
CA GLY A 187 -28.83 -9.99 -11.69
C GLY A 187 -29.35 -10.30 -10.28
N PHE A 188 -28.71 -9.78 -9.23
CA PHE A 188 -29.23 -9.84 -7.87
C PHE A 188 -30.18 -8.65 -7.65
N THR A 189 -31.46 -8.84 -8.00
CA THR A 189 -32.58 -7.97 -7.61
C THR A 189 -33.64 -8.78 -6.91
#